data_AF-A0A550H375-F1
#
_entry.id   AF-A0A550H375-F1
#
_cell.length_a   1.000
_cell.length_b   1.000
_cell.length_c   1.000
_cell.angle_alpha   90.00
_cell.angle_beta   90.00
_cell.angle_gamma   90.00
#
_symmetry.space_group_name_H-M   'P 1'
#
loop_
_entity.id
_entity.type
_entity.pdbx_description
1 polymer ?
#
loop_
_entity_poly.entity_id
_entity_poly.type
_entity_poly.pdbx_seq_one_letter_code
_entity_poly.pdbx_strand_id
1 'polypeptide(L)'
;MKTLVTIGRGGTGKSSFTALMTKYFVEIGQTPLLLVDADPDQNLAEMVGVDMKEGGKSTIADLLVSTFIERGGTTVGVPPTERIESRIWEKGLFESDHFDFLSVGTKWVEGCYCMPNAALKGALGSLTKNYEYVLIDSPAGIEHLNRRITSKVNDIF
;
A
#
# COMPACT_ATOMS: atom_id res chain seq x y z
N MET A 1 -11.45 -4.98 -10.69
CA MET A 1 -10.54 -5.04 -9.53
C MET A 1 -10.61 -6.41 -8.87
N LYS A 2 -9.53 -7.19 -8.96
CA LYS A 2 -9.25 -8.36 -8.13
C LYS A 2 -8.10 -8.04 -7.17
N THR A 3 -8.23 -8.41 -5.91
CA THR A 3 -7.17 -8.24 -4.90
C THR A 3 -6.56 -9.59 -4.57
N LEU A 4 -5.29 -9.75 -4.88
CA LEU A 4 -4.50 -10.96 -4.66
C LEU A 4 -3.49 -10.67 -3.55
N VAL A 5 -3.45 -11.55 -2.54
CA VAL A 5 -2.58 -11.37 -1.38
C VAL A 5 -1.61 -12.53 -1.30
N THR A 6 -0.33 -12.25 -1.15
CA THR A 6 0.69 -13.26 -0.88
C THR A 6 1.11 -13.16 0.59
N ILE A 7 0.99 -14.27 1.32
CA ILE A 7 1.34 -14.37 2.74
C ILE A 7 2.30 -15.54 2.98
N GLY A 8 3.02 -15.49 4.09
CA GLY A 8 3.97 -16.56 4.42
C GLY A 8 4.98 -16.13 5.48
N ARG A 9 5.76 -17.09 5.95
CA ARG A 9 6.86 -16.81 6.89
C ARG A 9 8.02 -16.10 6.18
N GLY A 10 8.94 -15.54 6.95
CA GLY A 10 10.18 -14.98 6.40
C GLY A 10 10.92 -16.02 5.55
N GLY A 11 11.42 -15.62 4.38
CA GLY A 11 12.21 -16.47 3.50
C GLY A 11 11.42 -17.46 2.61
N THR A 12 10.08 -17.44 2.61
CA THR A 12 9.29 -18.35 1.74
C THR A 12 9.15 -17.87 0.29
N GLY A 13 9.76 -16.74 -0.07
CA GLY A 13 9.76 -16.21 -1.45
C GLY A 13 8.53 -15.37 -1.82
N LYS A 14 7.80 -14.82 -0.84
CA LYS A 14 6.58 -14.01 -1.05
C LYS A 14 6.78 -12.83 -2.01
N SER A 15 7.73 -11.96 -1.68
CA SER A 15 8.03 -10.76 -2.48
C SER A 15 8.46 -11.14 -3.89
N SER A 16 9.24 -12.22 -4.03
CA SER A 16 9.65 -12.74 -5.35
C SER A 16 8.45 -13.28 -6.14
N PHE A 17 7.52 -13.98 -5.48
CA PHE A 17 6.30 -14.46 -6.10
C PHE A 17 5.42 -13.28 -6.57
N THR A 18 5.25 -12.25 -5.74
CA THR A 18 4.52 -11.02 -6.10
C THR A 18 5.17 -10.30 -7.28
N ALA A 19 6.50 -10.18 -7.30
CA ALA A 19 7.24 -9.57 -8.41
C ALA A 19 7.08 -10.36 -9.72
N LEU A 20 7.16 -11.70 -9.66
CA LEU A 20 6.93 -12.56 -10.83
C LEU A 20 5.48 -12.50 -11.32
N MET A 21 4.51 -12.46 -10.41
CA MET A 21 3.10 -12.27 -10.76
C MET A 21 2.87 -10.93 -11.45
N THR A 22 3.50 -9.87 -10.96
CA THR A 22 3.47 -8.54 -11.59
C THR A 22 3.98 -8.61 -13.01
N LYS A 23 5.19 -9.16 -13.19
CA LYS A 23 5.80 -9.33 -14.52
C LYS A 23 4.87 -10.10 -15.47
N TYR A 24 4.30 -11.21 -15.00
CA TYR A 24 3.39 -12.02 -15.81
C TYR A 24 2.15 -11.22 -16.25
N PHE A 25 1.48 -10.51 -15.34
CA PHE A 25 0.30 -9.71 -15.69
C PHE A 25 0.62 -8.59 -16.68
N VAL A 26 1.76 -7.92 -16.53
CA VAL A 26 2.23 -6.93 -17.50
C VAL A 26 2.43 -7.57 -18.88
N GLU A 27 3.10 -8.72 -18.95
CA GLU A 27 3.39 -9.43 -20.22
C GLU A 27 2.13 -9.89 -20.95
N ILE A 28 1.07 -10.27 -20.23
CA ILE A 28 -0.22 -10.66 -20.83
C ILE A 28 -1.21 -9.50 -21.00
N GLY A 29 -0.79 -8.26 -20.70
CA GLY A 29 -1.60 -7.05 -20.89
C GLY A 29 -2.72 -6.85 -19.87
N GLN A 30 -2.66 -7.49 -18.70
CA GLN A 30 -3.63 -7.31 -17.62
C GLN A 30 -3.22 -6.15 -16.72
N THR A 31 -3.69 -4.96 -17.08
CA THR A 31 -3.37 -3.66 -16.48
C THR A 31 -4.64 -2.81 -16.43
N PRO A 32 -4.77 -1.82 -15.53
CA PRO A 32 -3.76 -1.27 -14.62
C PRO A 32 -3.53 -2.10 -13.34
N LEU A 33 -2.28 -2.11 -12.86
CA LEU A 33 -1.82 -2.85 -11.68
C LEU A 33 -1.43 -1.91 -10.55
N LEU A 34 -1.82 -2.24 -9.31
CA LEU A 34 -1.30 -1.63 -8.09
C LEU A 34 -0.58 -2.67 -7.25
N LEU A 35 0.67 -2.40 -6.89
CA LEU A 35 1.44 -3.18 -5.93
C LEU A 35 1.41 -2.50 -4.57
N VAL A 36 1.16 -3.29 -3.53
CA VAL A 36 1.17 -2.83 -2.15
C VAL A 36 2.17 -3.67 -1.35
N ASP A 37 3.24 -3.04 -0.89
CA ASP A 37 4.20 -3.65 0.02
C ASP A 37 3.77 -3.39 1.47
N ALA A 38 3.21 -4.41 2.11
CA ALA A 38 2.79 -4.39 3.50
C ALA A 38 3.76 -5.14 4.42
N ASP A 39 4.83 -5.73 3.88
CA ASP A 39 5.86 -6.42 4.65
C ASP A 39 6.78 -5.37 5.29
N PRO A 40 7.01 -5.41 6.63
CA PRO A 40 7.96 -4.51 7.27
C PRO A 40 9.36 -4.56 6.67
N ASP A 41 9.77 -5.70 6.11
CA ASP A 41 11.09 -5.83 5.50
C ASP A 41 11.22 -5.03 4.19
N GLN A 42 10.10 -4.62 3.58
CA GLN A 42 10.01 -3.72 2.41
C GLN A 42 10.86 -4.15 1.20
N ASN A 43 10.98 -5.45 0.96
CA ASN A 43 11.81 -5.99 -0.12
C ASN A 43 11.14 -5.91 -1.50
N LEU A 44 9.82 -5.71 -1.58
CA LEU A 44 9.11 -5.77 -2.86
C LEU A 44 9.54 -4.63 -3.79
N ALA A 45 9.73 -3.42 -3.25
CA ALA A 45 10.12 -2.24 -4.02
C ALA A 45 11.40 -2.51 -4.85
N GLU A 46 12.45 -3.01 -4.21
CA GLU A 46 13.72 -3.33 -4.87
C GLU A 46 13.54 -4.42 -5.94
N MET A 47 12.76 -5.47 -5.64
CA MET A 47 12.51 -6.57 -6.57
C MET A 47 11.80 -6.14 -7.86
N VAL A 48 11.00 -5.08 -7.80
CA VAL A 48 10.29 -4.54 -8.97
C VAL A 48 10.96 -3.28 -9.55
N GLY A 49 12.16 -2.92 -9.06
CA GLY A 49 12.93 -1.79 -9.56
C GLY A 49 12.39 -0.41 -9.17
N VAL A 50 11.68 -0.33 -8.04
CA VAL A 50 11.16 0.93 -7.49
C VAL A 50 12.11 1.49 -6.43
N ASP A 51 12.56 2.72 -6.63
CA ASP A 51 13.20 3.53 -5.59
C ASP A 51 12.24 4.64 -5.14
N MET A 52 11.58 4.42 -4.00
CA MET A 52 10.66 5.38 -3.41
C MET A 52 11.34 6.70 -3.04
N LYS A 53 12.60 6.68 -2.62
CA LYS A 53 13.32 7.89 -2.18
C LYS A 53 13.73 8.72 -3.39
N GLU A 54 14.28 8.10 -4.41
CA GLU A 54 14.62 8.76 -5.67
C GLU A 54 13.36 9.35 -6.34
N GLY A 55 12.24 8.63 -6.29
CA GLY A 55 10.93 9.12 -6.75
C GLY A 55 10.32 10.22 -5.88
N GLY A 56 10.97 10.64 -4.79
CA GLY A 56 10.44 11.64 -3.86
C GLY A 56 9.14 11.24 -3.17
N LYS A 57 8.91 9.92 -3.03
CA LYS A 57 7.73 9.32 -2.41
C LYS A 57 8.00 8.93 -0.96
N SER A 58 6.93 8.71 -0.21
CA SER A 58 6.92 8.42 1.23
C SER A 58 6.04 7.21 1.52
N THR A 59 6.37 6.47 2.57
CA THR A 59 5.54 5.34 2.99
C THR A 59 4.23 5.82 3.60
N ILE A 60 3.21 4.97 3.63
CA ILE A 60 1.94 5.29 4.29
C ILE A 60 2.12 5.66 5.75
N ALA A 61 3.00 4.95 6.48
CA ALA A 61 3.32 5.27 7.86
C ALA A 61 3.86 6.71 7.99
N ASP A 62 4.79 7.13 7.12
CA ASP A 62 5.34 8.49 7.14
C ASP A 62 4.26 9.54 6.81
N LEU A 63 3.37 9.24 5.86
CA LEU A 63 2.25 10.13 5.51
C LEU A 63 1.25 10.27 6.66
N LEU A 64 0.95 9.20 7.39
CA LEU A 64 0.07 9.25 8.56
C LEU A 64 0.67 10.12 9.66
N VAL A 65 1.96 9.93 9.97
CA VAL A 65 2.67 10.71 11.00
C VAL A 65 2.69 12.19 10.63
N SER A 66 3.13 12.53 9.42
CA SER A 66 3.22 13.92 8.95
C SER A 66 1.86 14.61 8.79
N THR A 67 0.80 13.86 8.47
CA THR A 67 -0.55 14.42 8.25
C THR A 67 -1.33 14.63 9.55
N PHE A 68 -1.20 13.72 10.52
CA PHE A 68 -2.06 13.69 11.70
C PHE A 68 -1.34 13.95 13.02
N ILE A 69 -0.05 13.64 13.14
CA ILE A 69 0.71 13.75 14.40
C ILE A 69 1.49 15.06 14.43
N GLU A 70 2.38 15.27 13.46
CA GLU A 70 3.33 16.40 13.49
C GLU A 70 2.66 17.74 13.20
N ARG A 71 1.70 17.76 12.27
CA ARG A 71 1.05 19.00 11.84
C ARG A 71 -0.12 19.46 12.72
N GLY A 72 -0.35 18.82 13.87
CA GLY A 72 -1.41 19.20 14.82
C GLY A 72 -2.79 19.23 14.15
N GLY A 73 -3.43 18.06 14.09
CA GLY A 73 -4.63 17.82 13.28
C GLY A 73 -5.70 18.93 13.32
N THR A 74 -5.91 19.60 12.19
CA THR A 74 -7.17 19.73 11.44
C THR A 74 -6.98 20.78 10.35
N THR A 75 -7.13 20.41 9.07
CA THR A 75 -7.44 21.40 8.04
C THR A 75 -8.94 21.67 8.16
N VAL A 76 -9.32 22.87 8.61
CA VAL A 76 -10.74 23.23 8.81
C VAL A 76 -11.52 22.95 7.52
N GLY A 77 -12.57 22.14 7.62
CA GLY A 77 -13.47 21.82 6.50
C GLY A 77 -13.08 20.62 5.63
N VAL A 78 -11.90 20.00 5.80
CA VAL A 78 -11.51 18.82 5.01
C VAL A 78 -11.55 17.53 5.83
N PRO A 79 -12.35 16.52 5.44
CA PRO A 79 -12.40 15.22 6.10
C PRO A 79 -11.02 14.55 6.20
N PRO A 80 -10.70 13.86 7.31
CA PRO A 80 -9.44 13.11 7.47
C PRO A 80 -9.13 12.15 6.31
N THR A 81 -10.15 11.45 5.79
CA THR A 81 -10.03 10.53 4.65
C THR A 81 -9.54 11.25 3.39
N GLU A 82 -10.14 12.39 3.05
CA GLU A 82 -9.77 13.17 1.87
C GLU A 82 -8.35 13.76 2.01
N ARG A 83 -7.99 14.19 3.22
CA ARG A 83 -6.63 14.69 3.52
C ARG A 83 -5.58 13.61 3.27
N ILE A 84 -5.78 12.39 3.79
CA ILE A 84 -4.80 11.32 3.62
C ILE A 84 -4.82 10.79 2.18
N GLU A 85 -5.97 10.69 1.53
CA GLU A 85 -6.09 10.30 0.12
C GLU A 85 -5.30 11.25 -0.78
N SER A 86 -5.47 12.56 -0.63
CA SER A 86 -4.69 13.55 -1.38
C SER A 86 -3.18 13.39 -1.17
N ARG A 87 -2.74 13.09 0.06
CA ARG A 87 -1.33 12.84 0.37
C ARG A 87 -0.80 11.54 -0.22
N ILE A 88 -1.62 10.49 -0.26
CA ILE A 88 -1.27 9.23 -0.91
C ILE A 88 -1.06 9.48 -2.40
N TRP A 89 -1.98 10.18 -3.07
CA TRP A 89 -1.81 10.53 -4.48
C TRP A 89 -0.55 11.38 -4.74
N GLU A 90 -0.33 12.43 -3.94
CA GLU A 90 0.78 13.37 -4.17
C GLU A 90 2.16 12.77 -3.83
N LYS A 91 2.24 12.06 -2.70
CA LYS A 91 3.50 11.68 -2.05
C LYS A 91 3.62 10.20 -1.73
N GLY A 92 2.55 9.42 -1.78
CA GLY A 92 2.56 8.00 -1.41
C GLY A 92 2.63 7.04 -2.60
N LEU A 93 2.00 7.39 -3.71
CA LEU A 93 1.90 6.56 -4.89
C LEU A 93 3.12 6.81 -5.79
N PHE A 94 3.88 5.75 -6.06
CA PHE A 94 4.90 5.74 -7.09
C PHE A 94 4.25 5.26 -8.39
N GLU A 95 4.30 6.06 -9.44
CA GLU A 95 3.71 5.75 -10.74
C GLU A 95 4.81 5.33 -11.71
N SER A 96 4.61 4.21 -12.41
CA SER A 96 5.53 3.73 -13.45
C SER A 96 4.77 3.42 -14.74
N ASP A 97 5.49 3.04 -15.80
CA ASP A 97 4.88 2.72 -17.09
C ASP A 97 3.97 1.47 -17.07
N HIS A 98 4.11 0.60 -16.06
CA HIS A 98 3.47 -0.73 -16.07
C HIS A 98 2.62 -1.02 -14.84
N PHE A 99 2.95 -0.42 -13.70
CA PHE A 99 2.23 -0.58 -12.45
C PHE A 99 2.46 0.63 -11.55
N ASP A 100 1.54 0.85 -10.63
CA ASP A 100 1.74 1.79 -9.54
C ASP A 100 2.13 1.03 -8.28
N PHE A 101 2.88 1.68 -7.40
CA PHE A 101 3.45 1.07 -6.21
C PHE A 101 3.20 1.91 -4.97
N LEU A 102 2.93 1.24 -3.86
CA LEU A 102 2.68 1.85 -2.56
C LEU A 102 3.32 1.00 -1.45
N SER A 103 4.15 1.63 -0.63
CA SER A 103 4.75 0.98 0.56
C SER A 103 4.06 1.43 1.83
N VAL A 104 3.70 0.47 2.69
CA VAL A 104 3.06 0.74 3.98
C VAL A 104 4.04 1.32 4.99
N GLY A 105 5.29 0.82 5.01
CA GLY A 105 6.34 1.29 5.93
C GLY A 105 6.35 0.60 7.31
N THR A 106 7.46 0.77 8.04
CA THR A 106 7.77 0.07 9.31
C THR A 106 7.38 0.85 10.58
N LYS A 107 7.22 2.16 10.48
CA LYS A 107 7.01 3.06 11.64
C LYS A 107 5.55 3.13 12.07
N TRP A 108 4.96 1.99 12.40
CA TRP A 108 3.71 1.97 13.15
C TRP A 108 4.03 1.94 14.64
N VAL A 109 4.10 3.13 15.24
CA VAL A 109 4.27 3.28 16.70
C VAL A 109 3.05 2.70 17.42
N GLU A 110 3.18 2.28 18.67
CA GLU A 110 2.02 1.99 19.52
C GLU A 110 1.29 3.30 19.88
N GLY A 111 -0.02 3.35 19.64
CA GLY A 111 -0.85 4.53 19.88
C GLY A 111 -2.30 4.35 19.42
N CYS A 112 -3.21 5.26 19.81
CA CYS A 112 -4.63 5.20 19.45
C CYS A 112 -4.87 5.66 17.99
N TYR A 113 -4.59 4.78 17.02
CA TYR A 113 -4.73 5.05 15.58
C TYR A 113 -6.14 4.79 15.01
N CYS A 114 -7.19 4.73 15.82
CA CYS A 114 -8.54 4.39 15.33
C CYS A 114 -9.02 5.30 14.20
N MET A 115 -8.87 6.63 14.34
CA MET A 115 -9.26 7.60 13.31
C MET A 115 -8.32 7.57 12.08
N PRO A 116 -6.98 7.61 12.23
CA PRO A 116 -6.05 7.43 11.11
C PRO A 116 -6.26 6.14 10.30
N ASN A 117 -6.55 5.02 10.97
CA ASN A 117 -6.78 3.74 10.30
C ASN A 117 -8.07 3.72 9.49
N ALA A 118 -9.16 4.29 10.02
CA ALA A 118 -10.42 4.39 9.30
C ALA A 118 -10.28 5.30 8.07
N ALA A 119 -9.59 6.43 8.21
CA ALA A 119 -9.28 7.33 7.11
C ALA A 119 -8.43 6.66 6.02
N LEU A 120 -7.36 5.95 6.42
CA LEU A 120 -6.50 5.19 5.50
C LEU A 120 -7.30 4.12 4.75
N LYS A 121 -8.11 3.33 5.46
CA LYS A 121 -8.93 2.28 4.84
C LYS A 121 -9.92 2.85 3.83
N GLY A 122 -10.50 4.02 4.12
CA GLY A 122 -11.35 4.75 3.18
C GLY A 122 -10.57 5.19 1.94
N ALA A 123 -9.40 5.80 2.13
CA ALA A 123 -8.55 6.30 1.05
C ALA A 123 -8.05 5.17 0.14
N LEU A 124 -7.50 4.08 0.70
CA LEU A 124 -7.07 2.92 -0.07
C LEU A 124 -8.24 2.24 -0.79
N GLY A 125 -9.41 2.18 -0.16
CA GLY A 125 -10.63 1.65 -0.79
C GLY A 125 -11.14 2.49 -1.96
N SER A 126 -10.83 3.80 -1.99
CA SER A 126 -11.08 4.69 -3.13
C SER A 126 -10.03 4.47 -4.22
N LEU A 127 -8.75 4.57 -3.85
CA LEU A 127 -7.58 4.40 -4.71
C LEU A 127 -7.63 3.11 -5.54
N THR A 128 -7.87 1.98 -4.87
CA THR A 128 -7.81 0.64 -5.47
C THR A 128 -8.84 0.41 -6.58
N LYS A 129 -9.94 1.17 -6.62
CA LYS A 129 -10.99 1.02 -7.65
C LYS A 129 -10.51 1.34 -9.05
N ASN A 130 -9.42 2.10 -9.18
CA ASN A 130 -8.84 2.47 -10.47
C ASN A 130 -8.02 1.34 -11.11
N TYR A 131 -7.83 0.21 -10.40
CA TYR A 131 -6.95 -0.88 -10.83
C TYR A 131 -7.72 -2.15 -11.21
N GLU A 132 -7.25 -2.84 -12.24
CA GLU A 132 -7.75 -4.15 -12.60
C GLU A 132 -7.31 -5.19 -11.56
N TYR A 133 -6.04 -5.13 -11.14
CA TYR A 133 -5.50 -5.97 -10.08
C TYR A 133 -4.77 -5.15 -9.01
N VAL A 134 -4.92 -5.60 -7.77
CA VAL A 134 -4.16 -5.12 -6.62
C VAL A 134 -3.40 -6.30 -6.05
N LEU A 135 -2.07 -6.24 -6.10
CA LEU A 135 -1.17 -7.28 -5.62
C LEU A 135 -0.58 -6.84 -4.29
N ILE A 136 -0.78 -7.63 -3.24
CA ILE A 136 -0.36 -7.28 -1.89
C ILE A 136 0.66 -8.29 -1.39
N ASP A 137 1.89 -7.84 -1.14
CA ASP A 137 2.88 -8.62 -0.38
C ASP A 137 2.70 -8.32 1.10
N SER A 138 2.39 -9.34 1.89
CA SER A 138 2.01 -9.21 3.29
C SER A 138 2.83 -10.17 4.15
N PRO A 139 3.16 -9.79 5.40
CA PRO A 139 3.80 -10.70 6.35
C PRO A 139 2.87 -11.90 6.68
N ALA A 140 3.38 -12.85 7.46
CA ALA A 140 2.58 -13.96 7.95
C ALA A 140 1.37 -13.43 8.75
N GLY A 141 0.15 -13.82 8.34
CA GLY A 141 -1.09 -13.43 9.01
C GLY A 141 -1.83 -12.29 8.30
N ILE A 142 -3.15 -12.41 8.22
CA ILE A 142 -4.05 -11.45 7.54
C ILE A 142 -4.68 -10.45 8.50
N GLU A 143 -4.46 -10.60 9.82
CA GLU A 143 -5.02 -9.74 10.86
C GLU A 143 -4.57 -8.30 10.70
N HIS A 144 -3.32 -8.10 10.26
CA HIS A 144 -2.79 -6.79 9.97
C HIS A 144 -3.40 -6.24 8.67
N LEU A 145 -3.51 -7.04 7.62
CA LEU A 145 -4.11 -6.63 6.35
C LEU A 145 -5.56 -6.14 6.50
N ASN A 146 -6.42 -6.92 7.15
CA ASN A 146 -7.86 -6.62 7.30
C ASN A 146 -8.13 -5.35 8.11
N ARG A 147 -7.28 -5.09 9.11
CA ARG A 147 -7.36 -3.89 9.94
C ARG A 147 -6.87 -2.64 9.22
N ARG A 148 -5.99 -2.79 8.23
CA ARG A 148 -5.11 -1.69 7.79
C ARG A 148 -5.21 -1.33 6.31
N ILE A 149 -5.46 -2.30 5.43
CA ILE A 149 -5.34 -2.11 3.98
C ILE A 149 -6.67 -2.37 3.28
N THR A 150 -7.19 -3.59 3.37
CA THR A 150 -8.44 -3.97 2.72
C THR A 150 -9.10 -5.12 3.44
N SER A 151 -10.43 -5.15 3.42
CA SER A 151 -11.22 -6.31 3.87
C SER A 151 -11.82 -7.11 2.70
N LYS A 152 -11.50 -6.73 1.46
CA LYS A 152 -11.90 -7.46 0.25
C LYS A 152 -10.65 -8.08 -0.35
N VAL A 153 -10.59 -9.40 -0.27
CA VAL A 153 -9.54 -10.23 -0.85
C VAL A 153 -10.23 -11.26 -1.74
N ASN A 154 -9.73 -11.42 -2.96
CA ASN A 154 -10.25 -12.41 -3.89
C ASN A 154 -9.55 -13.75 -3.68
N ASP A 155 -8.21 -13.75 -3.63
CA ASP A 155 -7.40 -14.95 -3.47
C ASP A 155 -6.21 -14.68 -2.54
N ILE A 156 -5.80 -15.73 -1.81
CA ILE A 156 -4.65 -15.72 -0.90
C ILE A 156 -3.71 -16.84 -1.34
N PHE A 157 -2.43 -16.50 -1.50
CA PHE A 157 -1.33 -17.40 -1.86
C PHE A 157 -0.33 -17.52 -0.71
#